data_AF-A0A2V9B8I2-F1
#
_entry.id   AF-A0A2V9B8I2-F1
#
_cell.length_a   1.000
_cell.length_b   1.000
_cell.length_c   1.000
_cell.angle_alpha   90.00
_cell.angle_beta   90.00
_cell.angle_gamma   90.00
#
_symmetry.space_group_name_H-M   'P 1'
#
loop_
_entity.id
_entity.type
_entity.pdbx_description
1 polymer ?
#
loop_
_entity_poly.entity_id
_entity_poly.type
_entity_poly.pdbx_seq_one_letter_code
_entity_poly.pdbx_strand_id
1 'polypeptide(L)'
;MQLQIVGDAVAKTGAQTANPLKFFPDYHLGMTTNAIWTIPLVSFVLFLGVQWWSSWYPGAEPGGGGYVAQRMFSAKDEKNSLGATLWFNLANYALRPWPWILTGLVALALYSPNGGLNPSADFAASPQQGYVMVLRDFLPPALRGLMVAAFLAAFMSTIGTQLNWGTSYLVNDFYRRFLVRGAGERHYVNIGKVFTVLLVLAGGYVASQLASISEGWQIVLGIGAGTGAVLILRWYWWRINAWSEITATVTAAVLTFVLAKVPFTGNGAVVTAKATLITAGVTTIAWIVGTFATKPEPTEKLVSFYRRVHPSIYGWQPIAKLCPELPQVRDFAANTANWVAGCVMVYTAMFGIGMLVFRHWLSGVLLLLASGVAGWLIFWNLSRQGWGTLSGSVERTTAKN
;
A
#
# COMPACT_ATOMS: atom_id res chain seq x y z
N MET A 1 5.39 -32.93 0.00
CA MET A 1 6.06 -33.97 0.81
C MET A 1 6.64 -33.41 2.10
N GLN A 2 7.72 -32.61 2.12
CA GLN A 2 8.27 -32.12 3.41
C GLN A 2 7.36 -31.16 4.20
N LEU A 3 6.70 -30.21 3.52
CA LEU A 3 5.74 -29.30 4.18
C LEU A 3 4.54 -30.03 4.80
N GLN A 4 4.15 -31.18 4.23
CA GLN A 4 3.09 -32.03 4.81
C GLN A 4 3.60 -32.73 6.07
N ILE A 5 4.85 -33.23 6.07
CA ILE A 5 5.47 -33.83 7.25
C ILE A 5 5.55 -32.82 8.40
N VAL A 6 5.99 -31.59 8.10
CA VAL A 6 5.97 -30.47 9.06
C VAL A 6 4.54 -30.22 9.55
N GLY A 7 3.57 -30.17 8.64
CA GLY A 7 2.15 -30.03 8.94
C GLY A 7 1.64 -31.05 9.95
N ASP A 8 1.83 -32.33 9.63
CA ASP A 8 1.39 -33.47 10.43
C ASP A 8 2.13 -33.55 11.77
N ALA A 9 3.42 -33.20 11.79
CA ALA A 9 4.22 -33.16 13.01
C ALA A 9 3.71 -32.08 13.98
N VAL A 10 3.37 -30.88 13.49
CA VAL A 10 2.79 -29.84 14.36
C VAL A 10 1.39 -30.24 14.82
N ALA A 11 0.54 -30.81 13.96
CA ALA A 11 -0.78 -31.27 14.39
C ALA A 11 -0.70 -32.32 15.53
N LYS A 12 0.31 -33.19 15.51
CA LYS A 12 0.56 -34.18 16.57
C LYS A 12 0.99 -33.60 17.92
N THR A 13 1.47 -32.35 17.95
CA THR A 13 1.79 -31.65 19.22
C THR A 13 0.55 -31.20 20.00
N GLY A 14 -0.65 -31.35 19.42
CA GLY A 14 -1.90 -30.85 19.99
C GLY A 14 -2.12 -29.36 19.75
N ALA A 15 -1.19 -28.66 19.09
CA ALA A 15 -1.39 -27.29 18.65
C ALA A 15 -2.52 -27.22 17.60
N GLN A 16 -3.41 -26.24 17.72
CA GLN A 16 -4.35 -25.95 16.64
C GLN A 16 -3.58 -25.41 15.43
N THR A 17 -3.68 -26.10 14.31
CA THR A 17 -2.98 -25.75 13.06
C THR A 17 -3.94 -25.73 11.88
N ALA A 18 -3.69 -24.84 10.93
CA ALA A 18 -4.30 -24.90 9.60
C ALA A 18 -3.28 -25.33 8.54
N ASN A 19 -3.75 -25.49 7.30
CA ASN A 19 -2.87 -25.79 6.19
C ASN A 19 -2.07 -24.53 5.78
N PRO A 20 -0.72 -24.57 5.81
CA PRO A 20 0.12 -23.41 5.49
C PRO A 20 0.01 -22.94 4.03
N LEU A 21 -0.59 -23.75 3.14
CA LEU A 21 -0.83 -23.41 1.74
C LEU A 21 -2.24 -22.85 1.48
N LYS A 22 -3.14 -22.89 2.47
CA LYS A 22 -4.48 -22.32 2.32
C LYS A 22 -4.42 -20.81 2.46
N PHE A 23 -4.95 -20.11 1.45
CA PHE A 23 -5.09 -18.66 1.47
C PHE A 23 -6.24 -18.20 2.37
N PHE A 24 -7.38 -18.90 2.30
CA PHE A 24 -8.57 -18.56 3.08
C PHE A 24 -8.43 -19.01 4.54
N PRO A 25 -8.95 -18.22 5.49
CA PRO A 25 -8.97 -18.60 6.90
C PRO A 25 -9.86 -19.83 7.10
N ASP A 26 -9.61 -20.59 8.16
CA ASP A 26 -10.53 -21.64 8.56
C ASP A 26 -11.75 -21.04 9.27
N TYR A 27 -12.89 -21.06 8.57
CA TYR A 27 -14.14 -20.49 9.06
C TYR A 27 -14.70 -21.20 10.29
N HIS A 28 -14.28 -22.45 10.56
CA HIS A 28 -14.75 -23.22 11.71
C HIS A 28 -14.02 -22.83 13.01
N LEU A 29 -12.88 -22.14 12.94
CA LEU A 29 -12.09 -21.74 14.10
C LEU A 29 -12.53 -20.42 14.74
N GLY A 30 -13.57 -19.76 14.19
CA GLY A 30 -14.13 -18.52 14.70
C GLY A 30 -13.33 -17.26 14.34
N MET A 31 -13.81 -16.10 14.83
CA MET A 31 -13.32 -14.78 14.41
C MET A 31 -11.89 -14.45 14.86
N THR A 32 -11.46 -14.98 16.01
CA THR A 32 -10.24 -14.59 16.72
C THR A 32 -9.35 -15.78 17.09
N THR A 33 -9.28 -16.79 16.23
CA THR A 33 -8.46 -17.99 16.46
C THR A 33 -6.98 -17.66 16.70
N ASN A 34 -6.29 -18.53 17.47
CA ASN A 34 -4.84 -18.50 17.66
C ASN A 34 -4.13 -19.66 16.96
N ALA A 35 -4.82 -20.36 16.05
CA ALA A 35 -4.25 -21.48 15.33
C ALA A 35 -3.05 -21.05 14.46
N ILE A 36 -2.04 -21.92 14.42
CA ILE A 36 -0.81 -21.71 13.66
C ILE A 36 -1.10 -21.89 12.16
N TRP A 37 -0.43 -21.09 11.32
CA TRP A 37 -0.56 -21.13 9.86
C TRP A 37 -1.95 -20.79 9.29
N THR A 38 -2.83 -20.18 10.10
CA THR A 38 -4.02 -19.48 9.59
C THR A 38 -3.97 -18.02 9.99
N ILE A 39 -4.57 -17.19 9.16
CA ILE A 39 -4.93 -15.83 9.55
C ILE A 39 -6.29 -15.92 10.25
N PRO A 40 -6.49 -15.26 11.41
CA PRO A 40 -7.81 -15.18 12.04
C PRO A 40 -8.80 -14.47 11.11
N LEU A 41 -10.07 -14.90 11.10
CA LEU A 41 -11.06 -14.37 10.15
C LEU A 41 -11.20 -12.84 10.25
N VAL A 42 -11.12 -12.25 11.46
CA VAL A 42 -11.12 -10.79 11.63
C VAL A 42 -9.92 -10.11 10.97
N SER A 43 -8.74 -10.70 11.06
CA SER A 43 -7.52 -10.18 10.44
C SER A 43 -7.54 -10.36 8.93
N PHE A 44 -8.14 -11.45 8.43
CA PHE A 44 -8.36 -11.65 7.01
C PHE A 44 -9.30 -10.59 6.42
N VAL A 45 -10.43 -10.32 7.09
CA VAL A 45 -11.35 -9.24 6.71
C VAL A 45 -10.68 -7.88 6.77
N LEU A 46 -9.86 -7.61 7.79
CA LEU A 46 -9.06 -6.38 7.86
C LEU A 46 -8.16 -6.27 6.63
N PHE A 47 -7.31 -7.27 6.38
CA PHE A 47 -6.26 -7.20 5.36
C PHE A 47 -6.83 -7.07 3.94
N LEU A 48 -7.92 -7.79 3.63
CA LEU A 48 -8.54 -7.72 2.31
C LEU A 48 -9.56 -6.58 2.17
N GLY A 49 -10.30 -6.27 3.22
CA GLY A 49 -11.48 -5.41 3.14
C GLY A 49 -11.26 -3.97 3.57
N VAL A 50 -10.35 -3.72 4.53
CA VAL A 50 -10.27 -2.42 5.21
C VAL A 50 -8.88 -1.78 5.08
N GLN A 51 -7.82 -2.52 5.39
CA GLN A 51 -6.47 -1.95 5.56
C GLN A 51 -5.97 -1.20 4.31
N TRP A 52 -6.27 -1.70 3.11
CA TRP A 52 -5.77 -1.12 1.87
C TRP A 52 -6.31 0.30 1.60
N TRP A 53 -7.52 0.62 2.06
CA TRP A 53 -8.10 1.96 1.90
C TRP A 53 -8.09 2.76 3.20
N SER A 54 -8.07 2.12 4.37
CA SER A 54 -8.15 2.84 5.65
C SER A 54 -6.81 3.44 6.06
N SER A 55 -5.71 2.73 5.77
CA SER A 55 -4.38 3.09 6.25
C SER A 55 -3.53 3.71 5.15
N TRP A 56 -2.86 4.81 5.48
CA TRP A 56 -1.78 5.33 4.66
C TRP A 56 -0.59 4.35 4.64
N TYR A 57 -0.23 3.85 3.45
CA TYR A 57 0.95 3.00 3.24
C TYR A 57 1.93 3.68 2.28
N PRO A 58 3.24 3.77 2.61
CA PRO A 58 4.22 4.38 1.72
C PRO A 58 4.29 3.65 0.36
N GLY A 59 3.85 4.33 -0.70
CA GLY A 59 3.82 3.80 -2.07
C GLY A 59 2.57 3.02 -2.45
N ALA A 60 1.59 2.95 -1.55
CA ALA A 60 0.23 2.52 -1.84
C ALA A 60 -0.74 3.42 -1.06
N GLU A 61 -0.54 4.74 -1.17
CA GLU A 61 -1.41 5.71 -0.53
C GLU A 61 -2.80 5.67 -1.19
N PRO A 62 -3.90 5.57 -0.41
CA PRO A 62 -5.26 5.47 -0.94
C PRO A 62 -5.66 6.62 -1.89
N GLY A 63 -5.12 7.81 -1.67
CA GLY A 63 -5.42 9.01 -2.48
C GLY A 63 -4.58 9.21 -3.73
N GLY A 64 -3.70 8.27 -4.08
CA GLY A 64 -2.82 8.38 -5.27
C GLY A 64 -1.63 9.32 -5.10
N GLY A 65 -1.16 9.52 -3.86
CA GLY A 65 -0.09 10.45 -3.52
C GLY A 65 1.31 9.83 -3.36
N GLY A 66 2.11 10.45 -2.50
CA GLY A 66 3.43 9.96 -2.12
C GLY A 66 4.49 9.99 -3.24
N TYR A 67 5.53 9.18 -3.07
CA TYR A 67 6.61 9.04 -4.05
C TYR A 67 6.15 8.36 -5.36
N VAL A 68 5.00 7.69 -5.36
CA VAL A 68 4.42 7.11 -6.59
C VAL A 68 3.95 8.21 -7.53
N ALA A 69 3.28 9.24 -7.00
CA ALA A 69 2.92 10.42 -7.79
C ALA A 69 4.16 11.09 -8.40
N GLN A 70 5.27 11.20 -7.65
CA GLN A 70 6.54 11.73 -8.20
C GLN A 70 7.06 10.91 -9.38
N ARG A 71 6.95 9.57 -9.32
CA ARG A 71 7.32 8.68 -10.43
C ARG A 71 6.38 8.85 -11.62
N MET A 72 5.08 9.01 -11.38
CA MET A 72 4.09 9.29 -12.42
C MET A 72 4.38 10.61 -13.14
N PHE A 73 4.72 11.67 -12.41
CA PHE A 73 5.08 12.98 -12.98
C PHE A 73 6.41 12.99 -13.72
N SER A 74 7.26 11.99 -13.47
CA SER A 74 8.54 11.81 -14.17
C SER A 74 8.39 11.03 -15.48
N ALA A 75 7.20 10.52 -15.79
CA ALA A 75 6.92 9.87 -17.05
C ALA A 75 6.80 10.89 -18.19
N LYS A 76 7.10 10.45 -19.42
CA LYS A 76 7.07 11.28 -20.63
C LYS A 76 5.68 11.89 -20.90
N ASP A 77 4.64 11.11 -20.66
CA ASP A 77 3.24 11.46 -20.87
C ASP A 77 2.34 10.57 -20.00
N GLU A 78 1.04 10.86 -19.99
CA GLU A 78 0.03 10.15 -19.19
C GLU A 78 -0.07 8.67 -19.55
N LYS A 79 0.04 8.33 -20.84
CA LYS A 79 -0.01 6.94 -21.30
C LYS A 79 1.15 6.14 -20.73
N ASN A 80 2.36 6.69 -20.80
CA ASN A 80 3.55 6.06 -20.21
C ASN A 80 3.44 5.99 -18.68
N SER A 81 2.88 7.01 -18.03
CA SER A 81 2.63 7.03 -16.58
C SER A 81 1.68 5.91 -16.14
N LEU A 82 0.54 5.78 -16.83
CA LEU A 82 -0.45 4.75 -16.57
C LEU A 82 0.11 3.35 -16.86
N GLY A 83 0.79 3.18 -17.99
CA GLY A 83 1.44 1.92 -18.35
C GLY A 83 2.50 1.49 -17.33
N ALA A 84 3.35 2.42 -16.88
CA ALA A 84 4.35 2.16 -15.84
C ALA A 84 3.69 1.77 -14.50
N THR A 85 2.57 2.41 -14.14
CA THR A 85 1.83 2.11 -12.91
C THR A 85 1.16 0.73 -12.97
N LEU A 86 0.56 0.37 -14.10
CA LEU A 86 -0.02 -0.97 -14.30
C LEU A 86 1.04 -2.06 -14.28
N TRP A 87 2.17 -1.84 -14.96
CA TRP A 87 3.32 -2.75 -14.92
C TRP A 87 3.87 -2.90 -13.50
N PHE A 88 4.01 -1.79 -12.78
CA PHE A 88 4.43 -1.81 -11.38
C PHE A 88 3.51 -2.68 -10.55
N ASN A 89 2.18 -2.54 -10.66
CA ASN A 89 1.26 -3.38 -9.91
C ASN A 89 1.43 -4.88 -10.20
N LEU A 90 1.57 -5.27 -11.47
CA LEU A 90 1.80 -6.67 -11.84
C LEU A 90 3.16 -7.18 -11.33
N ALA A 91 4.24 -6.46 -11.61
CA ALA A 91 5.58 -6.88 -11.23
C ALA A 91 5.78 -6.90 -9.71
N ASN A 92 5.24 -5.91 -9.01
CA ASN A 92 5.43 -5.72 -7.58
C ASN A 92 4.58 -6.67 -6.73
N TYR A 93 3.33 -6.92 -7.13
CA TYR A 93 2.37 -7.69 -6.33
C TYR A 93 2.11 -9.11 -6.86
N ALA A 94 2.29 -9.37 -8.16
CA ALA A 94 2.13 -10.73 -8.70
C ALA A 94 3.46 -11.48 -8.81
N LEU A 95 4.50 -10.85 -9.38
CA LEU A 95 5.77 -11.53 -9.69
C LEU A 95 6.75 -11.52 -8.51
N ARG A 96 7.09 -10.33 -8.00
CA ARG A 96 8.11 -10.11 -6.97
C ARG A 96 7.90 -10.89 -5.67
N PRO A 97 6.67 -11.15 -5.17
CA PRO A 97 6.49 -11.88 -3.91
C PRO A 97 6.95 -13.34 -3.98
N TRP A 98 6.91 -13.98 -5.15
CA TRP A 98 7.22 -15.42 -5.29
C TRP A 98 8.62 -15.81 -4.82
N PRO A 99 9.71 -15.12 -5.21
CA PRO A 99 11.03 -15.37 -4.64
C PRO A 99 11.06 -15.38 -3.11
N TRP A 100 10.34 -14.46 -2.46
CA TRP A 100 10.26 -14.36 -1.00
C TRP A 100 9.42 -15.50 -0.40
N ILE A 101 8.25 -15.77 -0.99
CA ILE A 101 7.35 -16.86 -0.57
C ILE A 101 8.08 -18.20 -0.65
N LEU A 102 8.77 -18.48 -1.76
CA LEU A 102 9.51 -19.72 -1.95
C LEU A 102 10.63 -19.88 -0.94
N THR A 103 11.40 -18.82 -0.70
CA THR A 103 12.46 -18.85 0.31
C THR A 103 11.89 -19.09 1.71
N GLY A 104 10.75 -18.48 2.05
CA GLY A 104 10.07 -18.71 3.32
C GLY A 104 9.55 -20.15 3.48
N LEU A 105 8.98 -20.73 2.43
CA LEU A 105 8.52 -22.13 2.42
C LEU A 105 9.69 -23.11 2.53
N VAL A 106 10.81 -22.83 1.86
CA VAL A 106 12.05 -23.59 1.99
C VAL A 106 12.59 -23.51 3.42
N ALA A 107 12.63 -22.31 4.01
CA ALA A 107 13.05 -22.13 5.40
C ALA A 107 12.16 -22.93 6.36
N LEU A 108 10.84 -22.95 6.15
CA LEU A 108 9.92 -23.76 6.94
C LEU A 108 10.18 -25.27 6.79
N ALA A 109 10.37 -25.75 5.56
CA ALA A 109 10.65 -27.16 5.29
C ALA A 109 12.00 -27.62 5.86
N LEU A 110 12.98 -26.72 5.94
CA LEU A 110 14.31 -27.00 6.46
C LEU A 110 14.37 -26.88 7.98
N TYR A 111 13.99 -25.74 8.54
CA TYR A 111 14.34 -25.36 9.91
C TYR A 111 13.21 -25.51 10.92
N SER A 112 12.00 -25.90 10.50
CA SER A 112 10.89 -26.10 11.43
C SER A 112 11.30 -27.01 12.58
N PRO A 113 11.08 -26.60 13.85
CA PRO A 113 11.36 -27.46 15.01
C PRO A 113 10.53 -28.75 14.98
N ASN A 114 9.39 -28.71 14.28
CA ASN A 114 8.46 -29.81 14.15
C ASN A 114 8.52 -30.36 12.72
N GLY A 115 9.34 -31.38 12.49
CA GLY A 115 9.42 -32.10 11.20
C GLY A 115 10.24 -31.42 10.11
N GLY A 116 11.01 -30.37 10.41
CA GLY A 116 12.00 -29.82 9.49
C GLY A 116 13.15 -30.80 9.24
N LEU A 117 13.82 -30.68 8.09
CA LEU A 117 14.98 -31.53 7.76
C LEU A 117 16.18 -31.29 8.69
N ASN A 118 16.40 -30.03 9.09
CA ASN A 118 17.44 -29.57 10.01
C ASN A 118 16.82 -28.61 11.05
N PRO A 119 16.07 -29.14 12.04
CA PRO A 119 15.39 -28.33 13.04
C PRO A 119 16.33 -27.34 13.74
N SER A 120 15.89 -26.09 13.90
CA SER A 120 16.70 -25.03 14.53
C SER A 120 15.92 -24.30 15.62
N ALA A 121 16.54 -24.19 16.81
CA ALA A 121 16.01 -23.40 17.91
C ALA A 121 15.96 -21.90 17.58
N ASP A 122 16.95 -21.39 16.84
CA ASP A 122 17.00 -19.99 16.41
C ASP A 122 15.82 -19.65 15.47
N PHE A 123 15.50 -20.57 14.55
CA PHE A 123 14.33 -20.41 13.67
C PHE A 123 13.02 -20.47 14.47
N ALA A 124 12.93 -21.35 15.47
CA ALA A 124 11.75 -21.43 16.34
C ALA A 124 11.55 -20.15 17.15
N ALA A 125 12.64 -19.53 17.63
CA ALA A 125 12.61 -18.27 18.37
C ALA A 125 12.32 -17.06 17.46
N SER A 126 12.86 -17.04 16.23
CA SER A 126 12.70 -15.93 15.29
C SER A 126 12.56 -16.43 13.85
N PRO A 127 11.34 -16.83 13.43
CA PRO A 127 11.09 -17.33 12.09
C PRO A 127 11.44 -16.34 10.97
N GLN A 128 11.47 -15.03 11.28
CA GLN A 128 11.85 -13.96 10.35
C GLN A 128 13.30 -14.08 9.87
N GLN A 129 14.17 -14.74 10.64
CA GLN A 129 15.57 -14.98 10.26
C GLN A 129 15.71 -16.09 9.21
N GLY A 130 14.65 -16.85 8.91
CA GLY A 130 14.69 -17.98 7.99
C GLY A 130 15.30 -17.65 6.63
N TYR A 131 15.02 -16.46 6.08
CA TYR A 131 15.64 -16.03 4.83
C TYR A 131 17.17 -15.94 4.95
N VAL A 132 17.66 -15.32 6.03
CA VAL A 132 19.10 -15.14 6.29
C VAL A 132 19.77 -16.49 6.55
N MET A 133 19.08 -17.41 7.23
CA MET A 133 19.55 -18.78 7.45
C MET A 133 19.73 -19.54 6.14
N VAL A 134 18.71 -19.51 5.25
CA VAL A 134 18.80 -20.15 3.92
C VAL A 134 19.97 -19.57 3.11
N LEU A 135 20.13 -18.25 3.12
CA LEU A 135 21.25 -17.56 2.46
C LEU A 135 22.59 -18.03 3.04
N ARG A 136 22.75 -18.01 4.37
CA ARG A 136 23.99 -18.39 5.04
C ARG A 136 24.35 -19.85 4.76
N ASP A 137 23.38 -20.75 4.75
CA ASP A 137 23.66 -22.19 4.71
C ASP A 137 23.85 -22.70 3.28
N PHE A 138 23.12 -22.15 2.30
CA PHE A 138 23.07 -22.71 0.94
C PHE A 138 23.73 -21.86 -0.14
N LEU A 139 23.97 -20.57 0.09
CA LEU A 139 24.61 -19.73 -0.92
C LEU A 139 26.14 -19.94 -0.90
N PRO A 140 26.82 -20.11 -2.05
CA PRO A 140 28.28 -20.15 -2.12
C PRO A 140 28.93 -18.84 -1.62
N PRO A 141 30.17 -18.87 -1.11
CA PRO A 141 30.82 -17.69 -0.50
C PRO A 141 30.80 -16.43 -1.38
N ALA A 142 31.11 -16.56 -2.68
CA ALA A 142 31.08 -15.43 -3.62
C ALA A 142 29.68 -14.81 -3.78
N LEU A 143 28.64 -15.65 -3.78
CA LEU A 143 27.25 -15.18 -3.88
C LEU A 143 26.73 -14.61 -2.55
N ARG A 144 27.28 -15.02 -1.39
CA ARG A 144 26.95 -14.40 -0.10
C ARG A 144 27.36 -12.92 -0.09
N GLY A 145 28.58 -12.61 -0.52
CA GLY A 145 29.06 -11.23 -0.63
C GLY A 145 28.18 -10.38 -1.56
N LEU A 146 27.84 -10.93 -2.73
CA LEU A 146 26.91 -10.29 -3.67
C LEU A 146 25.53 -10.04 -3.04
N MET A 147 25.01 -11.00 -2.28
CA MET A 147 23.70 -10.88 -1.64
C MET A 147 23.69 -9.83 -0.52
N VAL A 148 24.76 -9.73 0.27
CA VAL A 148 24.92 -8.66 1.26
C VAL A 148 24.95 -7.29 0.57
N ALA A 149 25.69 -7.16 -0.53
CA ALA A 149 25.71 -5.92 -1.32
C ALA A 149 24.31 -5.60 -1.91
N ALA A 150 23.59 -6.61 -2.41
CA ALA A 150 22.23 -6.44 -2.92
C ALA A 150 21.25 -5.98 -1.83
N PHE A 151 21.38 -6.50 -0.59
CA PHE A 151 20.58 -6.04 0.54
C PHE A 151 20.86 -4.60 0.93
N LEU A 152 22.13 -4.20 0.97
CA LEU A 152 22.50 -2.82 1.22
C LEU A 152 21.97 -1.91 0.11
N ALA A 153 22.07 -2.32 -1.16
CA ALA A 153 21.52 -1.57 -2.28
C ALA A 153 19.99 -1.43 -2.20
N ALA A 154 19.27 -2.51 -1.87
CA ALA A 154 17.82 -2.50 -1.69
C ALA A 154 17.41 -1.58 -0.53
N PHE A 155 18.12 -1.64 0.59
CA PHE A 155 17.92 -0.76 1.74
C PHE A 155 18.15 0.71 1.36
N MET A 156 19.28 1.02 0.72
CA MET A 156 19.62 2.37 0.26
C MET A 156 18.60 2.91 -0.74
N SER A 157 18.04 2.07 -1.62
CA SER A 157 17.00 2.49 -2.56
C SER A 157 15.71 2.93 -1.85
N THR A 158 15.38 2.26 -0.74
CA THR A 158 14.18 2.55 0.05
C THR A 158 14.39 3.80 0.90
N ILE A 159 15.48 3.85 1.68
CA ILE A 159 15.81 5.01 2.50
C ILE A 159 16.01 6.25 1.62
N GLY A 160 16.73 6.15 0.50
CA GLY A 160 16.92 7.26 -0.43
C GLY A 160 15.60 7.81 -0.96
N THR A 161 14.64 6.93 -1.29
CA THR A 161 13.28 7.34 -1.70
C THR A 161 12.57 8.10 -0.58
N GLN A 162 12.57 7.58 0.64
CA GLN A 162 11.87 8.20 1.77
C GLN A 162 12.50 9.54 2.18
N LEU A 163 13.83 9.61 2.22
CA LEU A 163 14.54 10.85 2.56
C LEU A 163 14.34 11.92 1.50
N ASN A 164 14.42 11.57 0.21
CA ASN A 164 14.18 12.52 -0.87
C ASN A 164 12.74 13.06 -0.83
N TRP A 165 11.78 12.17 -0.60
CA TRP A 165 10.37 12.51 -0.49
C TRP A 165 10.11 13.42 0.72
N GLY A 166 10.55 13.03 1.92
CA GLY A 166 10.39 13.84 3.15
C GLY A 166 11.11 15.19 3.09
N THR A 167 12.33 15.21 2.54
CA THR A 167 13.09 16.45 2.31
C THR A 167 12.34 17.39 1.37
N SER A 168 11.71 16.87 0.33
CA SER A 168 10.96 17.68 -0.63
C SER A 168 9.79 18.43 0.04
N TYR A 169 9.08 17.80 0.99
CA TYR A 169 8.06 18.50 1.78
C TYR A 169 8.65 19.57 2.68
N LEU A 170 9.72 19.25 3.42
CA LEU A 170 10.37 20.22 4.31
C LEU A 170 10.88 21.43 3.55
N VAL A 171 11.43 21.24 2.35
CA VAL A 171 11.90 22.34 1.50
C VAL A 171 10.73 23.12 0.90
N ASN A 172 9.82 22.46 0.18
CA ASN A 172 8.84 23.17 -0.64
C ASN A 172 7.62 23.66 0.16
N ASP A 173 7.09 22.79 1.03
CA ASP A 173 5.82 23.05 1.71
C ASP A 173 6.00 23.78 3.04
N PHE A 174 7.17 23.64 3.66
CA PHE A 174 7.51 24.33 4.91
C PHE A 174 8.47 25.50 4.68
N TYR A 175 9.73 25.22 4.32
CA TYR A 175 10.80 26.22 4.31
C TYR A 175 10.62 27.31 3.25
N ARG A 176 10.41 26.93 1.99
CA ARG A 176 10.18 27.85 0.86
C ARG A 176 8.88 28.63 1.03
N ARG A 177 7.85 28.00 1.59
CA ARG A 177 6.52 28.60 1.76
C ARG A 177 6.43 29.57 2.93
N PHE A 178 7.07 29.28 4.06
CA PHE A 178 6.88 30.03 5.31
C PHE A 178 8.12 30.76 5.83
N LEU A 179 9.34 30.27 5.56
CA LEU A 179 10.57 30.82 6.14
C LEU A 179 11.33 31.72 5.18
N VAL A 180 11.80 31.19 4.06
CA VAL A 180 12.60 31.94 3.09
C VAL A 180 11.97 31.85 1.71
N ARG A 181 11.29 32.93 1.31
CA ARG A 181 10.59 33.05 0.03
C ARG A 181 11.49 33.72 -1.02
N GLY A 182 11.40 33.25 -2.26
CA GLY A 182 12.06 33.89 -3.41
C GLY A 182 13.57 33.70 -3.51
N ALA A 183 14.17 32.78 -2.73
CA ALA A 183 15.57 32.43 -2.89
C ALA A 183 15.81 31.64 -4.20
N GLY A 184 17.05 31.62 -4.69
CA GLY A 184 17.40 30.83 -5.87
C GLY A 184 17.36 29.33 -5.61
N GLU A 185 17.15 28.53 -6.66
CA GLU A 185 17.04 27.05 -6.54
C GLU A 185 18.28 26.42 -5.89
N ARG A 186 19.48 26.98 -6.10
CA ARG A 186 20.71 26.51 -5.43
C ARG A 186 20.62 26.60 -3.90
N HIS A 187 19.95 27.63 -3.37
CA HIS A 187 19.69 27.75 -1.94
C HIS A 187 18.79 26.62 -1.45
N TYR A 188 17.66 26.39 -2.11
CA TYR A 188 16.71 25.35 -1.73
C TYR A 188 17.30 23.95 -1.83
N VAL A 189 18.15 23.67 -2.83
CA VAL A 189 18.88 22.39 -2.93
C VAL A 189 19.86 22.22 -1.75
N ASN A 190 20.58 23.28 -1.37
CA ASN A 190 21.50 23.21 -0.23
C ASN A 190 20.76 22.99 1.09
N ILE A 191 19.65 23.68 1.31
CA ILE A 191 18.78 23.45 2.47
C ILE A 191 18.19 22.04 2.47
N GLY A 192 17.83 21.51 1.29
CA GLY A 192 17.40 20.12 1.14
C GLY A 192 18.46 19.13 1.63
N LYS A 193 19.74 19.33 1.31
CA LYS A 193 20.83 18.48 1.83
C LYS A 193 20.93 18.53 3.35
N VAL A 194 20.76 19.71 3.95
CA VAL A 194 20.74 19.86 5.42
C VAL A 194 19.56 19.09 6.03
N PHE A 195 18.35 19.26 5.50
CA PHE A 195 17.19 18.50 5.95
C PHE A 195 17.34 17.00 5.77
N THR A 196 18.00 16.54 4.71
CA THR A 196 18.31 15.12 4.51
C THR A 196 19.17 14.59 5.67
N VAL A 197 20.24 15.29 6.03
CA VAL A 197 21.11 14.90 7.16
C VAL A 197 20.32 14.87 8.47
N LEU A 198 19.50 15.88 8.73
CA LEU A 198 18.66 15.95 9.93
C LEU A 198 17.65 14.79 9.99
N LEU A 199 17.01 14.46 8.87
CA LEU A 199 16.08 13.33 8.78
C LEU A 199 16.78 11.99 9.00
N VAL A 200 18.00 11.81 8.50
CA VAL A 200 18.81 10.60 8.75
C VAL A 200 19.10 10.46 10.24
N LEU A 201 19.55 11.53 10.90
CA LEU A 201 19.87 11.50 12.33
C LEU A 201 18.62 11.25 13.17
N ALA A 202 17.51 11.94 12.89
CA ALA A 202 16.26 11.77 13.61
C ALA A 202 15.66 10.37 13.38
N GLY A 203 15.62 9.90 12.13
CA GLY A 203 15.14 8.57 11.78
C GLY A 203 15.98 7.45 12.40
N GLY A 204 17.31 7.61 12.40
CA GLY A 204 18.25 6.69 13.05
C GLY A 204 18.05 6.62 14.56
N TYR A 205 17.84 7.77 15.21
CA TYR A 205 17.52 7.83 16.63
C TYR A 205 16.20 7.14 16.95
N VAL A 206 15.12 7.44 16.22
CA VAL A 206 13.82 6.78 16.43
C VAL A 206 13.94 5.27 16.20
N ALA A 207 14.64 4.85 15.14
CA ALA A 207 14.87 3.44 14.87
C ALA A 207 15.63 2.73 16.01
N SER A 208 16.54 3.41 16.71
CA SER A 208 17.26 2.84 17.85
C SER A 208 16.40 2.67 19.11
N GLN A 209 15.22 3.30 19.17
CA GLN A 209 14.28 3.19 20.29
C GLN A 209 13.21 2.12 20.08
N LEU A 210 13.03 1.62 18.85
CA LEU A 210 12.01 0.61 18.56
C LEU A 210 12.49 -0.78 18.97
N ALA A 211 11.65 -1.53 19.68
CA ALA A 211 11.98 -2.89 20.11
C ALA A 211 11.85 -3.90 18.95
N SER A 212 10.99 -3.62 17.97
CA SER A 212 10.81 -4.48 16.80
C SER A 212 10.38 -3.72 15.55
N ILE A 213 10.60 -4.33 14.38
CA ILE A 213 10.12 -3.82 13.09
C ILE A 213 8.58 -3.78 13.06
N SER A 214 7.92 -4.76 13.67
CA SER A 214 6.45 -4.84 13.73
C SER A 214 5.83 -3.66 14.47
N GLU A 215 6.46 -3.22 15.56
CA GLU A 215 6.04 -2.04 16.33
C GLU A 215 6.08 -0.77 15.47
N GLY A 216 7.17 -0.56 14.72
CA GLY A 216 7.29 0.56 13.79
C GLY A 216 6.17 0.57 12.75
N TRP A 217 5.85 -0.59 12.15
CA TRP A 217 4.74 -0.71 11.21
C TRP A 217 3.37 -0.46 11.84
N GLN A 218 3.15 -0.91 13.08
CA GLN A 218 1.91 -0.65 13.80
C GLN A 218 1.69 0.84 14.04
N ILE A 219 2.75 1.58 14.39
CA ILE A 219 2.67 3.04 14.56
C ILE A 219 2.36 3.72 13.23
N VAL A 220 3.09 3.41 12.16
CA VAL A 220 2.89 4.02 10.83
C VAL A 220 1.49 3.74 10.29
N LEU A 221 1.06 2.47 10.31
CA LEU A 221 -0.25 2.07 9.82
C LEU A 221 -1.38 2.57 10.70
N GLY A 222 -1.16 2.70 12.01
CA GLY A 222 -2.12 3.22 12.98
C GLY A 222 -2.36 4.71 12.81
N ILE A 223 -1.30 5.52 12.77
CA ILE A 223 -1.42 6.97 12.54
C ILE A 223 -2.04 7.25 11.17
N GLY A 224 -1.71 6.42 10.18
CA GLY A 224 -2.32 6.47 8.86
C GLY A 224 -3.74 5.89 8.78
N ALA A 225 -4.19 5.12 9.78
CA ALA A 225 -5.50 4.46 9.78
C ALA A 225 -6.60 5.48 10.05
N GLY A 226 -7.23 5.99 9.01
CA GLY A 226 -8.39 6.89 9.12
C GLY A 226 -8.41 8.01 8.09
N THR A 227 -7.25 8.36 7.53
CA THR A 227 -7.14 9.39 6.48
C THR A 227 -7.51 8.84 5.11
N GLY A 228 -7.39 7.54 4.88
CA GLY A 228 -7.51 6.98 3.55
C GLY A 228 -8.88 7.15 2.88
N ALA A 229 -9.98 7.08 3.64
CA ALA A 229 -11.32 7.39 3.10
C ALA A 229 -11.43 8.85 2.64
N VAL A 230 -10.87 9.80 3.40
CA VAL A 230 -10.84 11.23 3.04
C VAL A 230 -10.02 11.42 1.76
N LEU A 231 -8.85 10.77 1.68
CA LEU A 231 -7.94 10.85 0.55
C LEU A 231 -8.52 10.27 -0.75
N ILE A 232 -9.38 9.26 -0.66
CA ILE A 232 -10.14 8.72 -1.81
C ILE A 232 -11.32 9.66 -2.13
N LEU A 233 -12.18 9.94 -1.14
CA LEU A 233 -13.44 10.65 -1.36
C LEU A 233 -13.26 12.09 -1.82
N ARG A 234 -12.14 12.76 -1.53
CA ARG A 234 -11.88 14.11 -2.03
C ARG A 234 -11.95 14.23 -3.56
N TRP A 235 -11.71 13.13 -4.29
CA TRP A 235 -11.83 13.09 -5.75
C TRP A 235 -13.28 12.97 -6.22
N TYR A 236 -14.16 12.42 -5.38
CA TYR A 236 -15.56 12.10 -5.73
C TYR A 236 -16.59 12.93 -4.96
N TRP A 237 -16.17 13.76 -4.00
CA TRP A 237 -17.10 14.52 -3.16
C TRP A 237 -16.57 15.94 -2.88
N TRP A 238 -17.24 16.92 -3.47
CA TRP A 238 -16.87 18.34 -3.41
C TRP A 238 -16.81 18.93 -1.98
N ARG A 239 -17.46 18.30 -0.98
CA ARG A 239 -17.53 18.83 0.38
C ARG A 239 -16.27 18.56 1.20
N ILE A 240 -15.45 17.58 0.82
CA ILE A 240 -14.22 17.26 1.53
C ILE A 240 -13.30 18.48 1.52
N ASN A 241 -12.82 18.89 2.70
CA ASN A 241 -11.98 20.07 2.87
C ASN A 241 -10.78 19.75 3.79
N ALA A 242 -9.93 20.75 4.03
CA ALA A 242 -8.74 20.57 4.88
C ALA A 242 -9.08 20.08 6.29
N TRP A 243 -10.24 20.48 6.84
CA TRP A 243 -10.67 20.05 8.18
C TRP A 243 -11.10 18.59 8.22
N SER A 244 -11.67 18.05 7.14
CA SER A 244 -11.92 16.60 7.00
C SER A 244 -10.62 15.81 7.18
N GLU A 245 -9.54 16.24 6.53
CA GLU A 245 -8.24 15.57 6.58
C GLU A 245 -7.53 15.75 7.94
N ILE A 246 -7.56 16.97 8.48
CA ILE A 246 -6.98 17.26 9.81
C ILE A 246 -7.69 16.47 10.90
N THR A 247 -9.03 16.45 10.92
CA THR A 247 -9.80 15.70 11.92
C THR A 247 -9.53 14.21 11.80
N ALA A 248 -9.53 13.64 10.59
CA ALA A 248 -9.16 12.24 10.36
C ALA A 248 -7.76 11.91 10.91
N THR A 249 -6.76 12.72 10.56
CA THR A 249 -5.35 12.49 10.94
C THR A 249 -5.13 12.60 12.45
N VAL A 250 -5.68 13.65 13.08
CA VAL A 250 -5.54 13.87 14.52
C VAL A 250 -6.26 12.79 15.30
N THR A 251 -7.49 12.43 14.92
CA THR A 251 -8.22 11.35 15.58
C THR A 251 -7.50 10.01 15.42
N ALA A 252 -6.96 9.70 14.24
CA ALA A 252 -6.19 8.47 14.00
C ALA A 252 -4.94 8.40 14.88
N ALA A 253 -4.18 9.50 14.94
CA ALA A 253 -2.98 9.60 15.77
C ALA A 253 -3.29 9.42 17.25
N VAL A 254 -4.30 10.14 17.77
CA VAL A 254 -4.73 10.02 19.18
C VAL A 254 -5.17 8.60 19.49
N LEU A 255 -6.00 7.99 18.64
CA LEU A 255 -6.47 6.62 18.84
C LEU A 255 -5.32 5.61 18.80
N THR A 256 -4.31 5.80 17.95
CA THR A 256 -3.14 4.91 17.91
C THR A 256 -2.46 4.84 19.27
N PHE A 257 -2.21 5.98 19.92
CA PHE A 257 -1.57 6.01 21.24
C PHE A 257 -2.50 5.59 22.39
N VAL A 258 -3.80 5.89 22.30
CA VAL A 258 -4.79 5.47 23.30
C VAL A 258 -5.00 3.95 23.26
N LEU A 259 -5.23 3.39 22.07
CA LEU A 259 -5.48 1.96 21.88
C LEU A 259 -4.23 1.12 22.15
N ALA A 260 -3.03 1.67 22.00
CA ALA A 260 -1.79 1.01 22.43
C ALA A 260 -1.75 0.72 23.95
N LYS A 261 -2.53 1.45 24.76
CA LYS A 261 -2.65 1.22 26.22
C LYS A 261 -3.84 0.34 26.60
N VAL A 262 -4.69 -0.03 25.65
CA VAL A 262 -5.88 -0.85 25.90
C VAL A 262 -5.52 -2.34 25.79
N PRO A 263 -5.81 -3.16 26.82
CA PRO A 263 -5.50 -4.59 26.79
C PRO A 263 -6.50 -5.32 25.88
N PHE A 264 -6.16 -5.47 24.60
CA PHE A 264 -6.92 -6.32 23.69
C PHE A 264 -6.55 -7.79 23.86
N THR A 265 -7.56 -8.66 23.85
CA THR A 265 -7.37 -10.12 23.85
C THR A 265 -7.13 -10.66 22.44
N GLY A 266 -6.26 -11.67 22.32
CA GLY A 266 -5.94 -12.37 21.06
C GLY A 266 -4.48 -12.26 20.68
N ASN A 267 -4.07 -12.97 19.61
CA ASN A 267 -2.72 -12.82 19.05
C ASN A 267 -2.51 -11.43 18.42
N GLY A 268 -1.26 -11.09 18.10
CA GLY A 268 -0.89 -9.78 17.56
C GLY A 268 -1.66 -9.38 16.28
N ALA A 269 -2.03 -10.33 15.43
CA ALA A 269 -2.83 -10.06 14.23
C ALA A 269 -4.28 -9.68 14.57
N VAL A 270 -4.88 -10.34 15.57
CA VAL A 270 -6.22 -10.01 16.08
C VAL A 270 -6.21 -8.64 16.76
N VAL A 271 -5.20 -8.36 17.60
CA VAL A 271 -5.06 -7.08 18.30
C VAL A 271 -4.93 -5.94 17.28
N THR A 272 -4.07 -6.11 16.28
CA THR A 272 -3.91 -5.14 15.18
C THR A 272 -5.23 -4.95 14.44
N ALA A 273 -5.95 -6.03 14.12
CA ALA A 273 -7.25 -5.95 13.45
C ALA A 273 -8.28 -5.17 14.26
N LYS A 274 -8.42 -5.47 15.55
CA LYS A 274 -9.33 -4.75 16.45
C LYS A 274 -8.98 -3.27 16.50
N ALA A 275 -7.71 -2.94 16.72
CA ALA A 275 -7.26 -1.55 16.80
C ALA A 275 -7.54 -0.79 15.49
N THR A 276 -7.14 -1.33 14.34
CA THR A 276 -7.35 -0.66 13.05
C THR A 276 -8.83 -0.51 12.69
N LEU A 277 -9.68 -1.50 12.97
CA LEU A 277 -11.12 -1.40 12.72
C LEU A 277 -11.78 -0.32 13.60
N ILE A 278 -11.42 -0.26 14.88
CA ILE A 278 -11.90 0.79 15.79
C ILE A 278 -11.43 2.16 15.30
N THR A 279 -10.14 2.30 14.97
CA THR A 279 -9.58 3.56 14.46
C THR A 279 -10.28 3.99 13.18
N ALA A 280 -10.44 3.10 12.20
CA ALA A 280 -11.13 3.39 10.94
C ALA A 280 -12.59 3.83 11.15
N GLY A 281 -13.32 3.16 12.05
CA GLY A 281 -14.71 3.52 12.38
C GLY A 281 -14.84 4.89 13.05
N VAL A 282 -14.07 5.12 14.12
CA VAL A 282 -14.13 6.37 14.90
C VAL A 282 -13.62 7.56 14.09
N THR A 283 -12.53 7.39 13.33
CA THR A 283 -12.02 8.44 12.44
C THR A 283 -13.02 8.78 11.35
N THR A 284 -13.73 7.77 10.81
CA THR A 284 -14.77 8.00 9.80
C THR A 284 -15.88 8.90 10.33
N ILE A 285 -16.35 8.63 11.54
CA ILE A 285 -17.34 9.48 12.20
C ILE A 285 -16.77 10.88 12.43
N ALA A 286 -15.54 10.98 12.94
CA ALA A 286 -14.89 12.25 13.27
C ALA A 286 -14.74 13.16 12.06
N TRP A 287 -14.26 12.64 10.91
CA TRP A 287 -14.06 13.48 9.74
C TRP A 287 -15.37 13.84 9.03
N ILE A 288 -16.39 12.97 9.08
CA ILE A 288 -17.73 13.30 8.58
C ILE A 288 -18.31 14.46 9.38
N VAL A 289 -18.23 14.38 10.72
CA VAL A 289 -18.64 15.48 11.61
C VAL A 289 -17.85 16.74 11.30
N GLY A 290 -16.52 16.65 11.17
CA GLY A 290 -15.67 17.79 10.79
C GLY A 290 -16.05 18.42 9.45
N THR A 291 -16.42 17.61 8.46
CA THR A 291 -16.82 18.07 7.12
C THR A 291 -18.13 18.86 7.15
N PHE A 292 -19.11 18.43 7.95
CA PHE A 292 -20.39 19.11 8.08
C PHE A 292 -20.35 20.29 9.05
N ALA A 293 -19.51 20.24 10.08
CA ALA A 293 -19.32 21.33 11.04
C ALA A 293 -18.54 22.51 10.45
N THR A 294 -17.78 22.29 9.37
CA THR A 294 -16.96 23.31 8.73
C THR A 294 -17.55 23.79 7.40
N LYS A 295 -17.25 25.04 7.06
CA LYS A 295 -17.67 25.63 5.79
C LYS A 295 -17.00 24.90 4.63
N PRO A 296 -17.69 24.73 3.49
CA PRO A 296 -17.05 24.27 2.27
C PRO A 296 -15.91 25.19 1.85
N GLU A 297 -15.00 24.67 1.03
CA GLU A 297 -14.00 25.50 0.34
C GLU A 297 -14.67 26.60 -0.50
N PRO A 298 -14.02 27.76 -0.69
CA PRO A 298 -14.56 28.85 -1.51
C PRO A 298 -14.96 28.36 -2.91
N THR A 299 -16.14 28.80 -3.36
CA THR A 299 -16.73 28.37 -4.64
C THR A 299 -15.77 28.62 -5.80
N GLU A 300 -15.00 29.71 -5.78
CA GLU A 300 -14.03 30.05 -6.81
C GLU A 300 -12.92 28.99 -6.92
N LYS A 301 -12.47 28.46 -5.77
CA LYS A 301 -11.47 27.38 -5.73
C LYS A 301 -12.05 26.08 -6.25
N LEU A 302 -13.27 25.72 -5.84
CA LEU A 302 -13.95 24.52 -6.31
C LEU A 302 -14.20 24.56 -7.83
N VAL A 303 -14.63 25.69 -8.36
CA VAL A 303 -14.80 25.90 -9.81
C VAL A 303 -13.45 25.80 -10.53
N SER A 304 -12.39 26.42 -10.00
CA SER A 304 -11.05 26.32 -10.60
C SER A 304 -10.51 24.89 -10.61
N PHE A 305 -10.79 24.12 -9.56
CA PHE A 305 -10.44 22.71 -9.49
C PHE A 305 -11.25 21.89 -10.48
N TYR A 306 -12.57 22.07 -10.52
CA TYR A 306 -13.45 21.36 -11.45
C TYR A 306 -13.07 21.62 -12.91
N ARG A 307 -12.72 22.85 -13.28
CA ARG A 307 -12.26 23.17 -14.63
C ARG A 307 -10.91 22.54 -15.00
N ARG A 308 -10.03 22.36 -14.03
CA ARG A 308 -8.68 21.82 -14.27
C ARG A 308 -8.64 20.31 -14.29
N VAL A 309 -9.31 19.68 -13.33
CA VAL A 309 -9.28 18.22 -13.10
C VAL A 309 -10.42 17.53 -13.82
N HIS A 310 -11.52 18.25 -14.07
CA HIS A 310 -12.73 17.76 -14.72
C HIS A 310 -13.23 16.42 -14.15
N PRO A 311 -13.45 16.35 -12.81
CA PRO A 311 -13.82 15.10 -12.16
C PRO A 311 -15.20 14.62 -12.59
N SER A 312 -15.45 13.33 -12.35
CA SER A 312 -16.76 12.70 -12.53
C SER A 312 -17.87 13.49 -11.84
N ILE A 313 -19.05 13.55 -12.47
CA ILE A 313 -20.18 14.35 -11.95
C ILE A 313 -20.70 13.87 -10.59
N TYR A 314 -20.52 12.58 -10.27
CA TYR A 314 -20.98 12.01 -9.00
C TYR A 314 -20.33 12.73 -7.84
N GLY A 315 -21.15 13.32 -6.96
CA GLY A 315 -20.67 14.13 -5.83
C GLY A 315 -19.98 15.44 -6.21
N TRP A 316 -20.06 15.89 -7.47
CA TRP A 316 -19.63 17.22 -7.95
C TRP A 316 -20.75 18.02 -8.64
N GLN A 317 -21.97 17.47 -8.71
CA GLN A 317 -23.14 18.09 -9.36
C GLN A 317 -23.36 19.58 -9.03
N PRO A 318 -23.25 20.07 -7.78
CA PRO A 318 -23.49 21.48 -7.48
C PRO A 318 -22.47 22.41 -8.16
N ILE A 319 -21.21 22.00 -8.25
CA ILE A 319 -20.13 22.78 -8.88
C ILE A 319 -20.19 22.64 -10.40
N ALA A 320 -20.55 21.46 -10.91
CA ALA A 320 -20.75 21.21 -12.34
C ALA A 320 -21.82 22.15 -12.94
N LYS A 321 -22.88 22.47 -12.19
CA LYS A 321 -23.92 23.45 -12.62
C LYS A 321 -23.38 24.86 -12.83
N LEU A 322 -22.28 25.22 -12.16
CA LEU A 322 -21.61 26.52 -12.29
C LEU A 322 -20.62 26.57 -13.48
N CYS A 323 -20.37 25.42 -14.12
CA CYS A 323 -19.48 25.28 -15.27
C CYS A 323 -20.24 24.65 -16.47
N PRO A 324 -21.32 25.26 -16.98
CA PRO A 324 -22.13 24.69 -18.06
C PRO A 324 -21.37 24.52 -19.38
N GLU A 325 -20.24 25.19 -19.54
CA GLU A 325 -19.35 25.10 -20.70
C GLU A 325 -18.63 23.75 -20.83
N LEU A 326 -18.51 22.98 -19.74
CA LEU A 326 -17.80 21.71 -19.72
C LEU A 326 -18.77 20.53 -19.83
N PRO A 327 -18.50 19.54 -20.72
CA PRO A 327 -19.32 18.34 -20.81
C PRO A 327 -19.24 17.55 -19.50
N GLN A 328 -20.32 16.87 -19.12
CA GLN A 328 -20.33 16.09 -17.87
C GLN A 328 -19.61 14.75 -18.07
N VAL A 329 -18.63 14.44 -17.22
CA VAL A 329 -17.91 13.17 -17.24
C VAL A 329 -18.62 12.15 -16.34
N ARG A 330 -18.80 10.93 -16.86
CA ARG A 330 -19.46 9.80 -16.17
C ARG A 330 -18.64 8.51 -16.32
N ASP A 331 -17.42 8.56 -15.84
CA ASP A 331 -16.39 7.51 -15.95
C ASP A 331 -16.35 6.55 -14.75
N PHE A 332 -17.10 6.82 -13.67
CA PHE A 332 -17.03 6.04 -12.42
C PHE A 332 -17.22 4.54 -12.61
N ALA A 333 -18.22 4.14 -13.41
CA ALA A 333 -18.48 2.72 -13.68
C ALA A 333 -17.31 2.06 -14.43
N ALA A 334 -16.73 2.77 -15.39
CA ALA A 334 -15.64 2.25 -16.20
C ALA A 334 -14.33 2.19 -15.40
N ASN A 335 -14.05 3.19 -14.55
CA ASN A 335 -12.93 3.18 -13.61
C ASN A 335 -13.07 2.08 -12.56
N THR A 336 -14.28 1.86 -12.04
CA THR A 336 -14.57 0.76 -11.11
C THR A 336 -14.37 -0.59 -11.80
N ALA A 337 -14.82 -0.75 -13.04
CA ALA A 337 -14.59 -1.97 -13.81
C ALA A 337 -13.08 -2.23 -14.03
N ASN A 338 -12.30 -1.19 -14.36
CA ASN A 338 -10.85 -1.31 -14.50
C ASN A 338 -10.17 -1.65 -13.17
N TRP A 339 -10.63 -1.08 -12.06
CA TRP A 339 -10.12 -1.40 -10.73
C TRP A 339 -10.40 -2.85 -10.35
N VAL A 340 -11.63 -3.33 -10.53
CA VAL A 340 -11.99 -4.75 -10.29
C VAL A 340 -11.20 -5.68 -11.19
N ALA A 341 -11.09 -5.36 -12.48
CA ALA A 341 -10.25 -6.12 -13.41
C ALA A 341 -8.78 -6.12 -12.99
N GLY A 342 -8.26 -5.01 -12.46
CA GLY A 342 -6.90 -4.92 -11.91
C GLY A 342 -6.69 -5.84 -10.71
N CYS A 343 -7.64 -5.87 -9.77
CA CYS A 343 -7.63 -6.81 -8.65
C CYS A 343 -7.64 -8.27 -9.15
N VAL A 344 -8.55 -8.61 -10.07
CA VAL A 344 -8.63 -9.95 -10.66
C VAL A 344 -7.30 -10.29 -11.34
N MET A 345 -6.75 -9.40 -12.15
CA MET A 345 -5.48 -9.59 -12.86
C MET A 345 -4.34 -9.91 -11.89
N VAL A 346 -4.18 -9.12 -10.83
CA VAL A 346 -3.08 -9.31 -9.85
C VAL A 346 -3.26 -10.60 -9.06
N TYR A 347 -4.45 -10.87 -8.52
CA TYR A 347 -4.68 -12.08 -7.73
C TYR A 347 -4.55 -13.36 -8.57
N THR A 348 -5.16 -13.38 -9.76
CA THR A 348 -5.07 -14.54 -10.66
C THR A 348 -3.65 -14.73 -11.19
N ALA A 349 -2.89 -13.66 -11.47
CA ALA A 349 -1.47 -13.77 -11.79
C ALA A 349 -0.67 -14.36 -10.63
N MET A 350 -0.84 -13.79 -9.42
CA MET A 350 -0.12 -14.22 -8.23
C MET A 350 -0.40 -15.70 -7.95
N PHE A 351 -1.66 -16.12 -7.82
CA PHE A 351 -2.00 -17.52 -7.57
C PHE A 351 -1.69 -18.43 -8.75
N GLY A 352 -1.81 -17.95 -9.99
CA GLY A 352 -1.47 -18.70 -11.19
C GLY A 352 0.00 -19.11 -11.21
N ILE A 353 0.91 -18.16 -10.95
CA ILE A 353 2.35 -18.46 -10.79
C ILE A 353 2.56 -19.48 -9.68
N GLY A 354 1.87 -19.34 -8.55
CA GLY A 354 1.96 -20.29 -7.44
C GLY A 354 1.57 -21.71 -7.80
N MET A 355 0.44 -21.86 -8.47
CA MET A 355 -0.04 -23.16 -8.93
C MET A 355 0.97 -23.81 -9.88
N LEU A 356 1.62 -23.04 -10.77
CA LEU A 356 2.70 -23.55 -11.61
C LEU A 356 3.90 -24.02 -10.80
N VAL A 357 4.33 -23.24 -9.79
CA VAL A 357 5.46 -23.61 -8.93
C VAL A 357 5.17 -24.90 -8.15
N PHE A 358 3.93 -25.09 -7.70
CA PHE A 358 3.46 -26.32 -7.04
C PHE A 358 3.08 -27.44 -8.02
N ARG A 359 3.37 -27.30 -9.32
CA ARG A 359 3.11 -28.29 -10.38
C ARG A 359 1.63 -28.58 -10.65
N HIS A 360 0.73 -27.69 -10.24
CA HIS A 360 -0.67 -27.68 -10.64
C HIS A 360 -0.84 -26.96 -11.98
N TRP A 361 -0.33 -27.57 -13.06
CA TRP A 361 -0.18 -26.95 -14.37
C TRP A 361 -1.49 -26.38 -14.95
N LEU A 362 -2.56 -27.18 -14.96
CA LEU A 362 -3.84 -26.76 -15.54
C LEU A 362 -4.43 -25.56 -14.79
N SER A 363 -4.52 -25.64 -13.47
CA SER A 363 -5.04 -24.55 -12.63
C SER A 363 -4.18 -23.28 -12.76
N GLY A 364 -2.86 -23.43 -12.82
CA GLY A 364 -1.93 -22.31 -13.03
C GLY A 364 -2.14 -21.62 -14.38
N VAL A 365 -2.21 -22.39 -15.47
CA VAL A 365 -2.45 -21.84 -16.81
C VAL A 365 -3.82 -21.16 -16.89
N LEU A 366 -4.88 -21.76 -16.36
CA LEU A 366 -6.22 -21.16 -16.37
C LEU A 366 -6.26 -19.81 -15.62
N LEU A 367 -5.59 -19.72 -14.46
CA LEU A 367 -5.50 -18.47 -13.71
C LEU A 367 -4.67 -17.41 -14.44
N LEU A 368 -3.57 -17.78 -15.10
CA LEU A 368 -2.80 -16.86 -15.93
C LEU A 368 -3.57 -16.38 -17.16
N LEU A 369 -4.37 -17.24 -17.79
CA LEU A 369 -5.27 -16.85 -18.87
C LEU A 369 -6.32 -15.86 -18.37
N ALA A 370 -6.93 -16.11 -17.20
CA ALA A 370 -7.86 -15.17 -16.58
C ALA A 370 -7.20 -13.81 -16.29
N SER A 371 -5.94 -13.81 -15.84
CA SER A 371 -5.14 -12.59 -15.67
C SER A 371 -4.94 -11.84 -16.99
N GLY A 372 -4.59 -12.56 -18.06
CA GLY A 372 -4.44 -12.01 -19.41
C GLY A 372 -5.74 -11.38 -19.94
N VAL A 373 -6.88 -12.04 -19.73
CA VAL A 373 -8.21 -11.51 -20.09
C VAL A 373 -8.52 -10.25 -19.29
N ALA A 374 -8.26 -10.23 -17.99
CA ALA A 374 -8.46 -9.04 -17.16
C ALA A 374 -7.57 -7.87 -17.61
N GLY A 375 -6.30 -8.12 -17.93
CA GLY A 375 -5.39 -7.13 -18.51
C GLY A 375 -5.87 -6.60 -19.86
N TRP A 376 -6.37 -7.48 -20.73
CA TRP A 376 -6.98 -7.08 -22.00
C TRP A 376 -8.22 -6.22 -21.81
N LEU A 377 -9.09 -6.54 -20.84
CA LEU A 377 -10.28 -5.73 -20.54
C LEU A 377 -9.91 -4.32 -20.08
N ILE A 378 -8.88 -4.18 -19.22
CA ILE A 378 -8.35 -2.87 -18.80
C ILE A 378 -7.86 -2.09 -20.02
N PHE A 379 -7.03 -2.72 -20.85
CA PHE A 379 -6.47 -2.08 -22.05
C PHE A 379 -7.57 -1.67 -23.05
N TRP A 380 -8.56 -2.54 -23.26
CA TRP A 380 -9.69 -2.31 -24.14
C TRP A 380 -10.54 -1.13 -23.67
N ASN A 381 -10.90 -1.10 -22.38
CA ASN A 381 -11.69 -0.02 -21.79
C ASN A 381 -10.95 1.33 -21.87
N LEU A 382 -9.68 1.37 -21.45
CA LEU A 382 -8.85 2.58 -21.55
C LEU A 382 -8.69 3.06 -22.99
N SER A 383 -8.52 2.14 -23.94
CA SER A 383 -8.38 2.50 -25.35
C SER A 383 -9.67 3.09 -25.95
N ARG A 384 -10.86 2.69 -25.47
CA ARG A 384 -12.13 3.29 -25.89
C ARG A 384 -12.37 4.68 -25.31
N GLN A 385 -11.87 4.94 -24.10
CA GLN A 385 -11.94 6.26 -23.47
C GLN A 385 -10.94 7.25 -24.06
N GLY A 386 -9.89 6.73 -24.72
CA GLY A 386 -8.79 7.51 -25.24
C GLY A 386 -7.67 7.66 -24.20
N TRP A 387 -6.43 7.56 -24.68
CA TRP A 387 -5.23 7.68 -23.85
C TRP A 387 -4.80 9.14 -23.60
N GLY A 388 -5.44 10.09 -24.29
CA GLY A 388 -5.32 11.50 -23.95
C GLY A 388 -6.45 11.83 -22.99
N THR A 389 -6.14 12.04 -21.71
CA THR A 389 -7.15 12.66 -20.86
C THR A 389 -7.33 14.11 -21.30
N LEU A 390 -8.54 14.66 -21.12
CA LEU A 390 -8.83 16.09 -21.20
C LEU A 390 -8.13 16.85 -20.06
N SER A 391 -6.84 16.59 -19.81
CA SER A 391 -6.01 17.30 -18.84
C SER A 391 -5.57 18.64 -19.39
N GLY A 392 -6.55 19.49 -19.77
CA GLY A 392 -6.33 20.90 -19.96
C GLY A 392 -5.22 21.27 -20.95
N SER A 393 -5.03 20.50 -22.03
CA SER A 393 -4.51 21.12 -23.25
C SER A 393 -5.60 22.05 -23.78
N VAL A 394 -5.70 23.24 -23.17
CA VAL A 394 -6.28 24.40 -23.84
C VAL A 394 -5.67 24.40 -25.24
N GLU A 395 -6.54 24.38 -26.24
CA GLU A 395 -6.25 24.48 -27.66
C GLU A 395 -4.95 25.27 -27.89
N ARG A 396 -3.88 24.58 -28.30
CA ARG A 396 -2.70 25.24 -28.89
C ARG A 396 -2.82 25.34 -30.42
N THR A 397 -4.01 25.17 -30.96
CA THR A 397 -4.26 25.12 -32.40
C THR A 397 -5.57 25.82 -32.74
N THR A 398 -5.56 27.16 -32.73
CA THR A 398 -6.22 28.07 -33.70
C THR A 398 -6.00 29.52 -33.28
N ALA A 399 -4.73 29.93 -33.21
CA ALA A 399 -4.34 31.34 -33.22
C ALA A 399 -2.91 31.43 -33.78
N LYS A 400 -2.77 31.07 -35.06
CA LYS A 400 -1.72 31.62 -35.91
C LYS A 400 -2.44 32.35 -37.02
N ASN A 401 -2.13 33.65 -37.08
CA ASN A 401 -2.59 34.69 -38.00
C ASN A 401 -2.84 34.21 -39.42
#